data_AF-A0A2D0N3N6-F1
#
_entry.id   AF-A0A2D0N3N6-F1
#
_cell.length_a   1.000
_cell.length_b   1.000
_cell.length_c   1.000
_cell.angle_alpha   90.00
_cell.angle_beta   90.00
_cell.angle_gamma   90.00
#
_symmetry.space_group_name_H-M   'P 1'
#
loop_
_entity.id
_entity.type
_entity.pdbx_description
1 polymer ?
#
loop_
_entity_poly.entity_id
_entity_poly.type
_entity_poly.pdbx_seq_one_letter_code
_entity_poly.pdbx_strand_id
1 'polypeptide(L)'
;MNNRLITVLFCCCFSIALIGQGALVYRPAGFDEVQEVTGTYGDNLSYKLYLPADPDSGKWPLVVFINGVGGDVTTWDQYIDWPKACAARGLAAVAYEVKRESPYENTREILDYLMAGKAHPQVDGDQLVLWMCSSNGRVGSRILFDPAYPQIKGGSLYYPAVLPDLPLDRTDIKLEIVRAGMDSYSLNQLLDAWIPKLLTRDIDLQLINLPAARHVFDLFDAHLPQSETTIRNTVNFMHDLAYGESAVSDPVTTPTRLLTLLQNNELEEAERYYRTAMEQDSITRTNLFYNGLYRDSGLGALSMALQQEEKYDAALLPLQWALRIAPEHPNNHDNLAALYEAKGDVERALHHSELALKYLEGFEHPNQAFVEAIRTAAADRIEKLRNKE
;
A
#
# COMPACT_ATOMS: atom_id res chain seq x y z
N MET A 1 -32.94 -17.85 -27.74
CA MET A 1 -31.91 -18.14 -28.76
C MET A 1 -30.71 -17.23 -28.48
N ASN A 2 -29.59 -17.86 -28.08
CA ASN A 2 -28.20 -17.41 -28.10
C ASN A 2 -27.77 -16.15 -27.33
N ASN A 3 -27.53 -16.34 -26.02
CA ASN A 3 -26.40 -15.73 -25.33
C ASN A 3 -25.10 -16.35 -25.87
N ARG A 4 -24.28 -15.60 -26.60
CA ARG A 4 -22.88 -15.97 -26.83
C ARG A 4 -22.04 -15.40 -25.70
N LEU A 5 -21.68 -16.26 -24.74
CA LEU A 5 -20.50 -16.06 -23.91
C LEU A 5 -19.31 -15.88 -24.86
N ILE A 6 -18.73 -14.69 -24.89
CA ILE A 6 -17.39 -14.50 -25.44
C ILE A 6 -16.44 -14.91 -24.33
N THR A 7 -16.12 -16.20 -24.29
CA THR A 7 -14.93 -16.70 -23.60
C THR A 7 -13.73 -16.15 -24.36
N VAL A 8 -13.20 -15.00 -23.94
CA VAL A 8 -11.86 -14.57 -24.36
C VAL A 8 -10.87 -15.49 -23.67
N LEU A 9 -10.59 -16.63 -24.28
CA LEU A 9 -9.35 -17.37 -24.05
C LEU A 9 -8.23 -16.42 -24.50
N PHE A 10 -7.56 -15.75 -23.55
CA PHE A 10 -6.29 -15.10 -23.83
C PHE A 10 -5.27 -16.22 -24.07
N CYS A 11 -5.18 -16.63 -25.32
CA CYS A 11 -4.18 -17.54 -25.83
C CYS A 11 -2.84 -16.79 -25.89
N CYS A 12 -2.22 -16.55 -24.73
CA CYS A 12 -0.80 -16.29 -24.67
C CYS A 12 -0.09 -17.65 -24.81
N CYS A 13 -0.06 -18.17 -26.03
CA CYS A 13 0.89 -19.20 -26.44
C CYS A 13 2.28 -18.57 -26.57
N PHE A 14 2.82 -18.03 -25.47
CA PHE A 14 4.25 -18.12 -25.26
C PHE A 14 4.46 -19.50 -24.64
N SER A 15 5.20 -20.35 -25.33
CA SER A 15 5.67 -21.61 -24.79
C SER A 15 6.25 -21.33 -23.40
N ILE A 16 5.64 -21.87 -22.35
CA ILE A 16 6.13 -21.79 -20.95
C ILE A 16 7.63 -22.16 -20.89
N ALA A 17 8.10 -22.99 -21.83
CA ALA A 17 9.50 -23.38 -22.02
C ALA A 17 10.51 -22.23 -22.21
N LEU A 18 10.11 -21.01 -22.61
CA LEU A 18 11.02 -19.86 -22.77
C LEU A 18 11.03 -18.90 -21.57
N ILE A 19 10.06 -18.99 -20.66
CA ILE A 19 9.86 -18.01 -19.59
C ILE A 19 10.82 -18.26 -18.41
N GLY A 20 11.36 -19.48 -18.30
CA GLY A 20 12.27 -19.89 -17.23
C GLY A 20 13.75 -20.02 -17.63
N GLN A 21 14.17 -19.52 -18.81
CA GLN A 21 15.56 -19.62 -19.26
C GLN A 21 16.21 -18.24 -19.35
N GLY A 22 17.21 -17.96 -18.52
CA GLY A 22 17.90 -16.68 -18.46
C GLY A 22 18.60 -16.44 -17.13
N ALA A 23 19.65 -15.63 -17.11
CA ALA A 23 20.38 -15.30 -15.89
C ALA A 23 19.80 -14.06 -15.22
N LEU A 24 19.66 -14.07 -13.89
CA LEU A 24 19.30 -12.86 -13.15
C LEU A 24 20.33 -11.77 -13.42
N VAL A 25 19.83 -10.59 -13.79
CA VAL A 25 20.68 -9.44 -14.17
C VAL A 25 21.61 -9.01 -13.03
N TYR A 26 21.21 -9.22 -11.78
CA TYR A 26 22.03 -8.93 -10.60
C TYR A 26 22.44 -10.23 -9.88
N ARG A 27 23.75 -10.40 -9.65
CA ARG A 27 24.31 -11.52 -8.89
C ARG A 27 25.23 -10.96 -7.79
N PRO A 28 24.83 -10.98 -6.50
CA PRO A 28 25.66 -10.53 -5.39
C PRO A 28 26.92 -11.40 -5.20
N ALA A 29 27.89 -10.91 -4.42
CA ALA A 29 28.96 -11.75 -3.92
C ALA A 29 28.37 -12.89 -3.06
N GLY A 30 28.89 -14.12 -3.16
CA GLY A 30 28.33 -15.27 -2.45
C GLY A 30 27.26 -16.04 -3.23
N PHE A 31 26.90 -15.59 -4.45
CA PHE A 31 25.79 -16.15 -5.24
C PHE A 31 25.94 -17.63 -5.59
N ASP A 32 27.15 -18.06 -5.94
CA ASP A 32 27.44 -19.44 -6.34
C ASP A 32 27.84 -20.33 -5.15
N GLU A 33 28.06 -19.73 -3.98
CA GLU A 33 28.49 -20.38 -2.74
C GLU A 33 27.32 -20.77 -1.81
N VAL A 34 26.07 -20.48 -2.18
CA VAL A 34 24.90 -20.79 -1.35
C VAL A 34 24.65 -22.30 -1.23
N GLN A 35 24.02 -22.72 -0.15
CA GLN A 35 23.67 -24.13 0.06
C GLN A 35 22.27 -24.41 -0.50
N GLU A 36 22.09 -25.52 -1.20
CA GLU A 36 20.80 -25.95 -1.73
C GLU A 36 20.33 -27.22 -1.00
N VAL A 37 19.10 -27.20 -0.49
CA VAL A 37 18.46 -28.34 0.17
C VAL A 37 17.12 -28.63 -0.50
N THR A 38 16.91 -29.86 -0.95
CA THR A 38 15.62 -30.28 -1.50
C THR A 38 14.82 -31.09 -0.49
N GLY A 39 13.50 -30.99 -0.56
CA GLY A 39 12.60 -31.78 0.26
C GLY A 39 11.22 -31.89 -0.37
N THR A 40 10.31 -32.54 0.33
CA THR A 40 8.91 -32.66 -0.09
C THR A 40 7.95 -32.24 1.02
N TYR A 41 6.76 -31.82 0.63
CA TYR A 41 5.69 -31.41 1.53
C TYR A 41 4.33 -31.87 0.99
N GLY A 42 3.30 -31.81 1.85
CA GLY A 42 1.92 -32.16 1.47
C GLY A 42 1.84 -33.53 0.77
N ASP A 43 1.19 -33.55 -0.39
CA ASP A 43 1.06 -34.72 -1.26
C ASP A 43 2.33 -35.03 -2.09
N ASN A 44 3.49 -35.05 -1.42
CA ASN A 44 4.80 -35.30 -2.03
C ASN A 44 5.18 -34.29 -3.14
N LEU A 45 4.77 -33.03 -2.97
CA LEU A 45 5.20 -31.92 -3.81
C LEU A 45 6.61 -31.49 -3.43
N SER A 46 7.43 -31.15 -4.43
CA SER A 46 8.84 -30.81 -4.21
C SER A 46 9.04 -29.37 -3.76
N TYR A 47 10.01 -29.11 -2.89
CA TYR A 47 10.53 -27.78 -2.63
C TYR A 47 12.05 -27.77 -2.67
N LYS A 48 12.61 -26.59 -2.92
CA LYS A 48 14.05 -26.32 -2.84
C LYS A 48 14.29 -25.09 -1.96
N LEU A 49 15.08 -25.28 -0.93
CA LEU A 49 15.62 -24.25 -0.06
C LEU A 49 17.00 -23.82 -0.55
N TYR A 50 17.23 -22.52 -0.47
CA TYR A 50 18.51 -21.87 -0.69
C TYR A 50 18.89 -21.20 0.62
N LEU A 51 20.03 -21.58 1.18
CA LEU A 51 20.46 -21.19 2.50
C LEU A 51 21.78 -20.41 2.41
N PRO A 52 21.97 -19.40 3.28
CA PRO A 52 23.26 -18.72 3.41
C PRO A 52 24.41 -19.71 3.65
N ALA A 53 25.60 -19.38 3.16
CA ALA A 53 26.76 -20.27 3.25
C ALA A 53 27.28 -20.44 4.68
N ASP A 54 27.04 -19.47 5.56
CA ASP A 54 27.52 -19.42 6.94
C ASP A 54 26.46 -19.93 7.94
N PRO A 55 26.52 -21.20 8.40
CA PRO A 55 25.56 -21.78 9.33
C PRO A 55 25.64 -21.20 10.74
N ASP A 56 26.65 -20.40 11.10
CA ASP A 56 26.79 -19.89 12.47
C ASP A 56 25.99 -18.58 12.71
N SER A 57 25.32 -18.07 11.67
CA SER A 57 24.57 -16.80 11.69
C SER A 57 23.18 -16.86 12.36
N GLY A 58 22.82 -17.99 12.98
CA GLY A 58 21.57 -18.15 13.74
C GLY A 58 20.39 -18.61 12.87
N LYS A 59 19.19 -18.12 13.18
CA LYS A 59 18.01 -18.36 12.34
C LYS A 59 17.95 -17.34 11.20
N TRP A 60 17.64 -17.79 10.00
CA TRP A 60 17.51 -16.98 8.79
C TRP A 60 16.04 -16.65 8.51
N PRO A 61 15.67 -15.37 8.46
CA PRO A 61 14.41 -14.96 7.87
C PRO A 61 14.25 -15.51 6.45
N LEU A 62 13.00 -15.73 6.05
CA LEU A 62 12.67 -16.52 4.87
C LEU A 62 12.00 -15.67 3.79
N VAL A 63 12.53 -15.75 2.56
CA VAL A 63 11.85 -15.26 1.36
C VAL A 63 11.14 -16.42 0.67
N VAL A 64 9.82 -16.30 0.51
CA VAL A 64 9.00 -17.30 -0.18
C VAL A 64 8.70 -16.85 -1.60
N PHE A 65 9.22 -17.60 -2.58
CA PHE A 65 9.00 -17.35 -4.00
C PHE A 65 7.70 -17.98 -4.45
N ILE A 66 6.66 -17.15 -4.61
CA ILE A 66 5.30 -17.62 -4.84
C ILE A 66 5.17 -18.33 -6.19
N ASN A 67 4.56 -19.51 -6.15
CA ASN A 67 4.15 -20.26 -7.34
C ASN A 67 2.62 -20.24 -7.46
N GLY A 68 2.10 -19.25 -8.19
CA GLY A 68 0.67 -19.12 -8.50
C GLY A 68 0.27 -19.69 -9.86
N VAL A 69 1.24 -20.09 -10.69
CA VAL A 69 1.02 -20.63 -12.04
C VAL A 69 0.82 -22.15 -12.06
N GLY A 70 1.34 -22.86 -11.06
CA GLY A 70 1.24 -24.31 -10.99
C GLY A 70 2.39 -25.06 -11.66
N GLY A 71 2.53 -26.34 -11.28
CA GLY A 71 3.64 -27.19 -11.67
C GLY A 71 4.92 -26.89 -10.89
N ASP A 72 6.02 -27.49 -11.35
CA ASP A 72 7.33 -27.36 -10.73
C ASP A 72 8.11 -26.18 -11.31
N VAL A 73 8.13 -25.07 -10.57
CA VAL A 73 8.94 -23.88 -10.91
C VAL A 73 10.36 -23.97 -10.36
N THR A 74 10.72 -24.97 -9.54
CA THR A 74 12.05 -25.09 -8.91
C THR A 74 13.18 -25.37 -9.91
N THR A 75 12.81 -25.60 -11.16
CA THR A 75 13.67 -25.82 -12.33
C THR A 75 13.80 -24.59 -13.22
N TRP A 76 13.09 -23.50 -12.94
CA TRP A 76 13.14 -22.28 -13.75
C TRP A 76 14.26 -21.39 -13.26
N ASP A 77 15.07 -20.84 -14.17
CA ASP A 77 16.22 -20.01 -13.81
C ASP A 77 15.82 -18.81 -12.94
N GLN A 78 14.64 -18.21 -13.18
CA GLN A 78 14.11 -17.13 -12.32
C GLN A 78 13.91 -17.57 -10.86
N TYR A 79 13.44 -18.80 -10.66
CA TYR A 79 13.19 -19.42 -9.35
C TYR A 79 14.40 -20.19 -8.82
N ILE A 80 15.55 -20.06 -9.49
CA ILE A 80 16.84 -20.52 -9.02
C ILE A 80 17.68 -19.30 -8.63
N ASP A 81 17.85 -18.36 -9.57
CA ASP A 81 18.76 -17.24 -9.40
C ASP A 81 18.25 -16.23 -8.35
N TRP A 82 16.96 -15.91 -8.30
CA TRP A 82 16.45 -15.01 -7.27
C TRP A 82 16.62 -15.55 -5.83
N PRO A 83 16.26 -16.82 -5.54
CA PRO A 83 16.56 -17.43 -4.24
C PRO A 83 18.05 -17.42 -3.89
N LYS A 84 18.94 -17.70 -4.87
CA LYS A 84 20.40 -17.60 -4.68
C LYS A 84 20.83 -16.19 -4.30
N ALA A 85 20.30 -15.16 -4.98
CA ALA A 85 20.61 -13.77 -4.65
C ALA A 85 20.19 -13.40 -3.22
N CYS A 86 19.05 -13.92 -2.73
CA CYS A 86 18.61 -13.72 -1.35
C CYS A 86 19.53 -14.46 -0.35
N ALA A 87 19.85 -15.72 -0.62
CA ALA A 87 20.74 -16.54 0.22
C ALA A 87 22.15 -15.99 0.33
N ALA A 88 22.71 -15.50 -0.76
CA ALA A 88 23.99 -14.80 -0.77
C ALA A 88 23.98 -13.51 0.08
N ARG A 89 22.80 -12.96 0.36
CA ARG A 89 22.60 -11.78 1.19
C ARG A 89 22.13 -12.10 2.62
N GLY A 90 22.13 -13.37 3.02
CA GLY A 90 21.86 -13.79 4.40
C GLY A 90 20.42 -14.25 4.66
N LEU A 91 19.55 -14.31 3.65
CA LEU A 91 18.17 -14.78 3.79
C LEU A 91 18.04 -16.25 3.40
N ALA A 92 17.28 -17.04 4.14
CA ALA A 92 16.80 -18.29 3.58
C ALA A 92 15.81 -17.96 2.45
N ALA A 93 15.76 -18.79 1.40
CA ALA A 93 14.80 -18.63 0.32
C ALA A 93 14.22 -19.97 -0.11
N VAL A 94 12.94 -20.01 -0.48
CA VAL A 94 12.26 -21.24 -0.91
C VAL A 94 11.53 -21.04 -2.23
N ALA A 95 11.76 -21.97 -3.16
CA ALA A 95 10.94 -22.20 -4.34
C ALA A 95 10.27 -23.58 -4.22
N TYR A 96 9.03 -23.72 -4.71
CA TYR A 96 8.25 -24.94 -4.50
C TYR A 96 7.32 -25.26 -5.67
N GLU A 97 7.07 -26.55 -5.85
CA GLU A 97 6.09 -27.11 -6.76
C GLU A 97 4.69 -27.00 -6.16
N VAL A 98 3.69 -26.69 -6.99
CA VAL A 98 2.28 -26.81 -6.61
C VAL A 98 1.49 -27.53 -7.69
N LYS A 99 0.34 -28.11 -7.35
CA LYS A 99 -0.57 -28.65 -8.36
C LYS A 99 -1.19 -27.53 -9.18
N ARG A 100 -1.35 -27.73 -10.49
CA ARG A 100 -1.89 -26.70 -11.41
C ARG A 100 -3.34 -26.33 -11.09
N GLU A 101 -4.09 -27.28 -10.56
CA GLU A 101 -5.48 -27.14 -10.17
C GLU A 101 -5.68 -26.56 -8.76
N SER A 102 -4.62 -26.47 -7.95
CA SER A 102 -4.72 -26.04 -6.54
C SER A 102 -3.51 -25.21 -6.06
N PRO A 103 -3.05 -24.20 -6.83
CA PRO A 103 -1.87 -23.43 -6.47
C PRO A 103 -2.03 -22.65 -5.17
N TYR A 104 -3.24 -22.15 -4.85
CA TYR A 104 -3.50 -21.40 -3.62
C TYR A 104 -3.45 -22.32 -2.39
N GLU A 105 -4.12 -23.46 -2.44
CA GLU A 105 -4.18 -24.42 -1.34
C GLU A 105 -2.79 -25.00 -1.04
N ASN A 106 -2.04 -25.42 -2.07
CA ASN A 106 -0.68 -25.92 -1.87
C ASN A 106 0.31 -24.83 -1.43
N THR A 107 0.06 -23.55 -1.79
CA THR A 107 0.84 -22.43 -1.24
C THR A 107 0.60 -22.29 0.27
N ARG A 108 -0.65 -22.44 0.73
CA ARG A 108 -0.95 -22.43 2.18
C ARG A 108 -0.29 -23.61 2.90
N GLU A 109 -0.34 -24.80 2.32
CA GLU A 109 0.28 -26.00 2.90
C GLU A 109 1.80 -25.85 3.09
N ILE A 110 2.53 -25.31 2.10
CA ILE A 110 3.98 -25.09 2.25
C ILE A 110 4.27 -23.99 3.27
N LEU A 111 3.46 -22.92 3.33
CA LEU A 111 3.63 -21.87 4.33
C LEU A 111 3.45 -22.43 5.75
N ASP A 112 2.38 -23.19 5.99
CA ASP A 112 2.15 -23.84 7.29
C ASP A 112 3.27 -24.82 7.63
N TYR A 113 3.81 -25.54 6.64
CA TYR A 113 4.95 -26.45 6.80
C TYR A 113 6.24 -25.71 7.20
N LEU A 114 6.53 -24.58 6.54
CA LEU A 114 7.69 -23.73 6.80
C LEU A 114 7.59 -23.06 8.19
N MET A 115 6.43 -22.47 8.50
CA MET A 115 6.17 -21.80 9.79
C MET A 115 6.23 -22.79 10.97
N ALA A 116 5.88 -24.06 10.74
CA ALA A 116 6.04 -25.11 11.74
C ALA A 116 7.51 -25.58 11.92
N GLY A 117 8.48 -24.96 11.23
CA GLY A 117 9.91 -25.28 11.33
C GLY A 117 10.29 -26.64 10.74
N LYS A 118 9.45 -27.22 9.86
CA LYS A 118 9.65 -28.58 9.34
C LYS A 118 10.65 -28.67 8.19
N ALA A 119 10.97 -27.54 7.54
CA ALA A 119 11.80 -27.54 6.34
C ALA A 119 13.31 -27.54 6.64
N HIS A 120 13.76 -26.78 7.64
CA HIS A 120 15.15 -26.72 8.10
C HIS A 120 15.22 -26.07 9.50
N PRO A 121 16.08 -26.55 10.43
CA PRO A 121 16.13 -26.04 11.81
C PRO A 121 16.52 -24.56 11.95
N GLN A 122 17.26 -24.03 10.98
CA GLN A 122 17.70 -22.62 10.97
C GLN A 122 16.79 -21.68 10.17
N VAL A 123 15.74 -22.18 9.52
CA VAL A 123 14.78 -21.29 8.86
C VAL A 123 13.88 -20.66 9.92
N ASP A 124 13.76 -19.33 9.89
CA ASP A 124 12.85 -18.58 10.75
C ASP A 124 11.44 -18.53 10.15
N GLY A 125 10.57 -19.38 10.69
CA GLY A 125 9.15 -19.42 10.34
C GLY A 125 8.32 -18.22 10.82
N ASP A 126 8.90 -17.30 11.59
CA ASP A 126 8.18 -16.13 12.14
C ASP A 126 8.51 -14.82 11.40
N GLN A 127 9.49 -14.85 10.50
CA GLN A 127 9.97 -13.70 9.72
C GLN A 127 9.94 -14.01 8.23
N LEU A 128 8.79 -13.80 7.59
CA LEU A 128 8.59 -14.10 6.18
C LEU A 128 8.41 -12.84 5.34
N VAL A 129 9.00 -12.86 4.15
CA VAL A 129 8.74 -11.91 3.07
C VAL A 129 8.36 -12.70 1.81
N LEU A 130 7.38 -12.22 1.06
CA LEU A 130 6.97 -12.85 -0.20
C LEU A 130 7.66 -12.19 -1.38
N TRP A 131 8.09 -12.99 -2.35
CA TRP A 131 8.42 -12.51 -3.68
C TRP A 131 7.47 -13.12 -4.70
N MET A 132 6.95 -12.32 -5.61
CA MET A 132 6.06 -12.79 -6.66
C MET A 132 6.24 -11.99 -7.95
N CYS A 133 6.14 -12.67 -9.09
CA CYS A 133 6.19 -12.03 -10.40
C CYS A 133 4.99 -12.43 -11.27
N SER A 134 4.58 -11.57 -12.20
CA SER A 134 3.60 -11.92 -13.23
C SER A 134 2.34 -12.59 -12.65
N SER A 135 1.88 -13.70 -13.23
CA SER A 135 0.68 -14.43 -12.80
C SER A 135 0.72 -14.95 -11.37
N ASN A 136 1.91 -15.09 -10.77
CA ASN A 136 2.06 -15.50 -9.36
C ASN A 136 1.46 -14.47 -8.40
N GLY A 137 1.36 -13.21 -8.82
CA GLY A 137 0.70 -12.14 -8.07
C GLY A 137 -0.75 -12.46 -7.68
N ARG A 138 -1.48 -13.28 -8.45
CA ARG A 138 -2.87 -13.65 -8.15
C ARG A 138 -3.01 -14.50 -6.89
N VAL A 139 -2.04 -15.39 -6.64
CA VAL A 139 -2.00 -16.22 -5.42
C VAL A 139 -1.28 -15.46 -4.32
N GLY A 140 -0.14 -14.85 -4.63
CA GLY A 140 0.70 -14.17 -3.65
C GLY A 140 -0.02 -13.00 -2.97
N SER A 141 -0.76 -12.18 -3.72
CA SER A 141 -1.54 -11.08 -3.13
C SER A 141 -2.65 -11.58 -2.20
N ARG A 142 -3.30 -12.71 -2.50
CA ARG A 142 -4.31 -13.31 -1.61
C ARG A 142 -3.70 -13.73 -0.27
N ILE A 143 -2.53 -14.36 -0.30
CA ILE A 143 -1.80 -14.77 0.91
C ILE A 143 -1.33 -13.54 1.70
N LEU A 144 -0.78 -12.55 0.99
CA LEU A 144 -0.21 -11.34 1.57
C LEU A 144 -1.23 -10.55 2.41
N PHE A 145 -2.48 -10.47 1.95
CA PHE A 145 -3.57 -9.79 2.64
C PHE A 145 -4.41 -10.69 3.55
N ASP A 146 -4.05 -11.96 3.71
CA ASP A 146 -4.79 -12.89 4.57
C ASP A 146 -4.35 -12.71 6.05
N PRO A 147 -5.27 -12.34 6.97
CA PRO A 147 -4.95 -12.15 8.39
C PRO A 147 -4.54 -13.45 9.10
N ALA A 148 -4.70 -14.62 8.47
CA ALA A 148 -4.20 -15.89 9.00
C ALA A 148 -2.66 -15.98 9.05
N TYR A 149 -1.94 -15.08 8.37
CA TYR A 149 -0.48 -15.12 8.23
C TYR A 149 0.26 -13.87 8.75
N PRO A 150 0.13 -13.51 10.05
CA PRO A 150 0.78 -12.33 10.63
C PRO A 150 2.33 -12.39 10.63
N GLN A 151 2.92 -13.57 10.41
CA GLN A 151 4.36 -13.76 10.24
C GLN A 151 4.89 -13.12 8.94
N ILE A 152 4.02 -12.94 7.94
CA ILE A 152 4.38 -12.29 6.67
C ILE A 152 4.44 -10.78 6.89
N LYS A 153 5.64 -10.21 6.73
CA LYS A 153 5.93 -8.77 6.92
C LYS A 153 5.62 -7.91 5.70
N GLY A 154 5.51 -8.55 4.54
CA GLY A 154 5.27 -7.87 3.28
C GLY A 154 5.76 -8.66 2.08
N GLY A 155 5.97 -7.96 0.96
CA GLY A 155 6.49 -8.61 -0.23
C GLY A 155 6.85 -7.68 -1.38
N SER A 156 7.63 -8.23 -2.31
CA SER A 156 7.99 -7.59 -3.57
C SER A 156 7.23 -8.22 -4.74
N LEU A 157 6.59 -7.37 -5.55
CA LEU A 157 5.70 -7.74 -6.64
C LEU A 157 6.26 -7.19 -7.96
N TYR A 158 6.83 -8.08 -8.78
CA TYR A 158 7.42 -7.74 -10.07
C TYR A 158 6.41 -7.91 -11.20
N TYR A 159 6.10 -6.81 -11.90
CA TYR A 159 5.11 -6.76 -12.99
C TYR A 159 3.89 -7.67 -12.72
N PRO A 160 3.22 -7.51 -11.56
CA PRO A 160 2.31 -8.54 -11.05
C PRO A 160 0.98 -8.52 -11.80
N ALA A 161 0.41 -9.71 -12.00
CA ALA A 161 -1.02 -9.85 -12.24
C ALA A 161 -1.74 -9.78 -10.89
N VAL A 162 -2.61 -8.80 -10.74
CA VAL A 162 -3.32 -8.52 -9.49
C VAL A 162 -4.81 -8.80 -9.65
N LEU A 163 -5.48 -9.06 -8.52
CA LEU A 163 -6.92 -9.26 -8.47
C LEU A 163 -7.60 -7.94 -8.10
N PRO A 164 -8.34 -7.28 -9.03
CA PRO A 164 -8.87 -5.94 -8.79
C PRO A 164 -9.77 -5.82 -7.56
N ASP A 165 -10.52 -6.87 -7.25
CA ASP A 165 -11.51 -6.89 -6.18
C ASP A 165 -11.02 -7.67 -4.95
N LEU A 166 -9.69 -7.85 -4.82
CA LEU A 166 -9.10 -8.48 -3.66
C LEU A 166 -9.38 -7.65 -2.40
N PRO A 167 -9.96 -8.24 -1.34
CA PRO A 167 -10.03 -7.58 -0.03
C PRO A 167 -8.64 -7.28 0.51
N LEU A 168 -8.42 -6.04 0.93
CA LEU A 168 -7.16 -5.56 1.51
C LEU A 168 -7.28 -5.61 3.05
N ASP A 169 -7.40 -6.81 3.60
CA ASP A 169 -7.77 -7.02 5.01
C ASP A 169 -6.61 -6.80 6.01
N ARG A 170 -5.41 -6.53 5.49
CA ARG A 170 -4.20 -6.20 6.25
C ARG A 170 -3.62 -4.86 5.83
N THR A 171 -3.16 -4.08 6.81
CA THR A 171 -2.37 -2.83 6.64
C THR A 171 -1.00 -2.91 7.30
N ASP A 172 -0.77 -3.93 8.12
CA ASP A 172 0.46 -4.24 8.85
C ASP A 172 1.52 -4.92 7.97
N ILE A 173 1.56 -4.55 6.68
CA ILE A 173 2.49 -5.10 5.69
C ILE A 173 3.13 -4.00 4.84
N LYS A 174 4.35 -4.26 4.36
CA LYS A 174 5.07 -3.38 3.45
C LYS A 174 5.22 -3.97 2.06
N LEU A 175 4.91 -3.20 1.02
CA LEU A 175 4.92 -3.65 -0.36
C LEU A 175 5.97 -2.91 -1.19
N GLU A 176 6.68 -3.66 -2.03
CA GLU A 176 7.37 -3.12 -3.20
C GLU A 176 6.62 -3.57 -4.45
N ILE A 177 6.27 -2.64 -5.32
CA ILE A 177 5.67 -2.92 -6.64
C ILE A 177 6.61 -2.40 -7.71
N VAL A 178 7.08 -3.29 -8.58
CA VAL A 178 7.94 -2.94 -9.72
C VAL A 178 7.15 -3.07 -11.02
N ARG A 179 6.82 -1.92 -11.61
CA ARG A 179 6.05 -1.82 -12.86
C ARG A 179 6.99 -1.80 -14.07
N ALA A 180 6.81 -2.74 -14.99
CA ALA A 180 7.48 -2.77 -16.29
C ALA A 180 6.66 -2.02 -17.35
N GLY A 181 7.18 -0.90 -17.85
CA GLY A 181 6.41 0.01 -18.71
C GLY A 181 6.15 -0.49 -20.13
N MET A 182 7.01 -1.37 -20.67
CA MET A 182 6.81 -2.00 -21.97
C MET A 182 6.02 -3.31 -21.89
N ASP A 183 5.50 -3.65 -20.70
CA ASP A 183 4.64 -4.82 -20.52
C ASP A 183 3.29 -4.66 -21.22
N SER A 184 2.53 -5.75 -21.30
CA SER A 184 1.21 -5.78 -21.91
C SER A 184 0.29 -4.70 -21.32
N TYR A 185 -0.44 -4.04 -22.22
CA TYR A 185 -1.37 -2.98 -21.86
C TYR A 185 -2.36 -3.41 -20.79
N SER A 186 -2.93 -4.61 -20.90
CA SER A 186 -3.91 -5.14 -19.95
C SER A 186 -3.34 -5.33 -18.54
N LEU A 187 -2.09 -5.79 -18.42
CA LEU A 187 -1.44 -5.95 -17.13
C LEU A 187 -1.14 -4.61 -16.47
N ASN A 188 -0.57 -3.67 -17.24
CA ASN A 188 -0.31 -2.32 -16.76
C ASN A 188 -1.61 -1.60 -16.36
N GLN A 189 -2.70 -1.77 -17.11
CA GLN A 189 -3.98 -1.16 -16.77
C GLN A 189 -4.57 -1.71 -15.46
N LEU A 190 -4.42 -3.02 -15.19
CA LEU A 190 -4.83 -3.62 -13.91
C LEU A 190 -4.01 -3.05 -12.75
N LEU A 191 -2.70 -2.90 -12.93
CA LEU A 191 -1.81 -2.36 -11.90
C LEU A 191 -2.09 -0.88 -11.63
N ASP A 192 -2.25 -0.08 -12.69
CA ASP A 192 -2.54 1.35 -12.63
C ASP A 192 -3.87 1.62 -11.90
N ALA A 193 -4.85 0.70 -11.98
CA ALA A 193 -6.10 0.76 -11.25
C ALA A 193 -6.03 0.23 -9.79
N TRP A 194 -5.07 -0.64 -9.50
CA TRP A 194 -4.92 -1.26 -8.17
C TRP A 194 -4.10 -0.39 -7.21
N ILE A 195 -3.04 0.26 -7.70
CA ILE A 195 -2.17 1.14 -6.89
C ILE A 195 -2.97 2.21 -6.11
N PRO A 196 -3.92 2.95 -6.70
CA PRO A 196 -4.73 3.89 -5.94
C PRO A 196 -5.51 3.25 -4.78
N LYS A 197 -5.97 2.01 -4.92
CA LYS A 197 -6.68 1.29 -3.85
C LYS A 197 -5.77 0.94 -2.67
N LEU A 198 -4.49 0.67 -2.93
CA LEU A 198 -3.49 0.47 -1.88
C LEU A 198 -3.23 1.77 -1.12
N LEU A 199 -3.11 2.88 -1.85
CA LEU A 199 -2.88 4.20 -1.26
C LEU A 199 -4.07 4.67 -0.41
N THR A 200 -5.32 4.43 -0.84
CA THR A 200 -6.50 4.80 -0.03
C THR A 200 -6.67 3.95 1.22
N ARG A 201 -6.00 2.79 1.28
CA ARG A 201 -5.91 1.94 2.48
C ARG A 201 -4.67 2.23 3.32
N ASP A 202 -3.87 3.25 2.96
CA ASP A 202 -2.62 3.65 3.62
C ASP A 202 -1.61 2.50 3.76
N ILE A 203 -1.56 1.60 2.78
CA ILE A 203 -0.54 0.54 2.73
C ILE A 203 0.85 1.17 2.53
N ASP A 204 1.84 0.75 3.33
CA ASP A 204 3.25 1.14 3.17
C ASP A 204 3.78 0.60 1.83
N LEU A 205 3.86 1.48 0.83
CA LEU A 205 4.08 1.11 -0.57
C LEU A 205 5.31 1.82 -1.15
N GLN A 206 6.27 1.04 -1.64
CA GLN A 206 7.32 1.46 -2.56
C GLN A 206 6.90 1.14 -4.00
N LEU A 207 6.68 2.18 -4.81
CA LEU A 207 6.37 2.03 -6.23
C LEU A 207 7.60 2.37 -7.07
N ILE A 208 8.10 1.38 -7.81
CA ILE A 208 9.18 1.54 -8.78
C ILE A 208 8.57 1.42 -10.17
N ASN A 209 8.65 2.48 -10.98
CA ASN A 209 8.18 2.46 -12.36
C ASN A 209 9.39 2.47 -13.31
N LEU A 210 9.49 1.46 -14.16
CA LEU A 210 10.55 1.31 -15.17
C LEU A 210 9.93 1.41 -16.57
N PRO A 211 9.79 2.61 -17.16
CA PRO A 211 9.05 2.80 -18.42
C PRO A 211 9.58 1.99 -19.60
N ALA A 212 10.89 1.72 -19.64
CA ALA A 212 11.57 1.01 -20.72
C ALA A 212 11.77 -0.50 -20.44
N ALA A 213 11.41 -0.99 -19.25
CA ALA A 213 11.56 -2.39 -18.90
C ALA A 213 10.45 -3.24 -19.53
N ARG A 214 10.82 -4.42 -20.02
CA ARG A 214 9.92 -5.41 -20.63
C ARG A 214 9.39 -6.38 -19.56
N HIS A 215 8.43 -7.23 -19.93
CA HIS A 215 8.08 -8.38 -19.10
C HIS A 215 9.34 -9.24 -18.87
N VAL A 216 9.58 -9.69 -17.63
CA VAL A 216 10.79 -10.45 -17.26
C VAL A 216 12.09 -9.67 -17.47
N PHE A 217 12.06 -8.33 -17.30
CA PHE A 217 13.25 -7.48 -17.40
C PHE A 217 14.40 -7.92 -16.49
N ASP A 218 14.07 -8.58 -15.38
CA ASP A 218 15.00 -9.07 -14.37
C ASP A 218 15.91 -10.20 -14.89
N LEU A 219 15.56 -10.86 -15.99
CA LEU A 219 16.45 -11.81 -16.69
C LEU A 219 16.99 -11.27 -18.03
N PHE A 220 16.24 -10.41 -18.73
CA PHE A 220 16.53 -10.09 -20.14
C PHE A 220 16.94 -8.65 -20.42
N ASP A 221 16.82 -7.75 -19.45
CA ASP A 221 17.14 -6.33 -19.63
C ASP A 221 18.45 -5.93 -18.95
N ALA A 222 19.48 -6.79 -19.04
CA ALA A 222 20.84 -6.50 -18.56
C ALA A 222 21.47 -5.24 -19.20
N HIS A 223 20.97 -4.85 -20.36
CA HIS A 223 21.38 -3.62 -21.06
C HIS A 223 20.82 -2.34 -20.42
N LEU A 224 19.83 -2.45 -19.52
CA LEU A 224 19.27 -1.33 -18.77
C LEU A 224 19.89 -1.31 -17.36
N PRO A 225 20.76 -0.33 -17.02
CA PRO A 225 21.35 -0.23 -15.67
C PRO A 225 20.32 -0.12 -14.55
N GLN A 226 19.12 0.39 -14.86
CA GLN A 226 18.00 0.48 -13.93
C GLN A 226 17.48 -0.90 -13.53
N SER A 227 17.54 -1.91 -14.41
CA SER A 227 17.13 -3.28 -14.10
C SER A 227 17.99 -3.86 -12.98
N GLU A 228 19.32 -3.83 -13.15
CA GLU A 228 20.26 -4.32 -12.14
C GLU A 228 20.10 -3.57 -10.81
N THR A 229 19.99 -2.25 -10.87
CA THR A 229 19.82 -1.42 -9.66
C THR A 229 18.52 -1.75 -8.93
N THR A 230 17.43 -1.97 -9.67
CA THR A 230 16.13 -2.33 -9.09
C THR A 230 16.20 -3.69 -8.42
N ILE A 231 16.75 -4.70 -9.09
CA ILE A 231 16.88 -6.07 -8.54
C ILE A 231 17.76 -6.08 -7.28
N ARG A 232 18.89 -5.37 -7.31
CA ARG A 232 19.76 -5.21 -6.13
C ARG A 232 19.02 -4.57 -4.96
N ASN A 233 18.27 -3.49 -5.23
CA ASN A 233 17.52 -2.79 -4.20
C ASN A 233 16.38 -3.65 -3.65
N THR A 234 15.71 -4.45 -4.48
CA THR A 234 14.69 -5.41 -4.05
C THR A 234 15.26 -6.48 -3.11
N VAL A 235 16.46 -7.01 -3.39
CA VAL A 235 17.11 -7.97 -2.48
C VAL A 235 17.38 -7.31 -1.12
N ASN A 236 17.84 -6.06 -1.11
CA ASN A 236 18.02 -5.30 0.14
C ASN A 236 16.68 -4.99 0.82
N PHE A 237 15.64 -4.61 0.08
CA PHE A 237 14.30 -4.40 0.61
C PHE A 237 13.77 -5.65 1.34
N MET A 238 13.89 -6.83 0.72
CA MET A 238 13.46 -8.08 1.35
C MET A 238 14.31 -8.42 2.57
N HIS A 239 15.62 -8.18 2.52
CA HIS A 239 16.53 -8.35 3.66
C HIS A 239 16.12 -7.47 4.83
N ASP A 240 16.07 -6.16 4.63
CA ASP A 240 15.83 -5.18 5.68
C ASP A 240 14.43 -5.36 6.28
N LEU A 241 13.43 -5.72 5.46
CA LEU A 241 12.09 -6.02 5.92
C LEU A 241 12.04 -7.30 6.76
N ALA A 242 12.71 -8.37 6.34
CA ALA A 242 12.68 -9.66 7.04
C ALA A 242 13.46 -9.63 8.36
N TYR A 243 14.54 -8.85 8.44
CA TYR A 243 15.31 -8.65 9.68
C TYR A 243 14.75 -7.54 10.58
N GLY A 244 13.71 -6.82 10.14
CA GLY A 244 13.12 -5.71 10.88
C GLY A 244 13.99 -4.45 10.94
N GLU A 245 15.01 -4.35 10.08
CA GLU A 245 15.79 -3.11 9.88
C GLU A 245 14.94 -2.03 9.19
N SER A 246 13.96 -2.43 8.39
CA SER A 246 12.88 -1.57 7.89
C SER A 246 11.58 -1.92 8.60
N ALA A 247 11.10 -1.01 9.46
CA ALA A 247 9.77 -1.16 10.06
C ALA A 247 8.66 -0.99 9.01
N VAL A 248 7.57 -1.71 9.19
CA VAL A 248 6.31 -1.45 8.48
C VAL A 248 5.69 -0.18 9.04
N SER A 249 5.44 0.80 8.19
CA SER A 249 4.68 1.98 8.57
C SER A 249 3.18 1.68 8.55
N ASP A 250 2.60 1.33 9.69
CA ASP A 250 1.16 1.07 9.85
C ASP A 250 0.52 2.15 10.76
N PRO A 251 0.17 3.32 10.20
CA PRO A 251 -0.38 4.43 10.99
C PRO A 251 -1.78 4.09 11.50
N VAL A 252 -1.98 4.25 12.81
CA VAL A 252 -3.30 4.07 13.45
C VAL A 252 -4.35 5.01 12.85
N THR A 253 -3.95 6.24 12.54
CA THR A 253 -4.84 7.27 11.97
C THR A 253 -4.15 8.10 10.89
N THR A 254 -4.86 8.38 9.79
CA THR A 254 -4.39 9.17 8.65
C THR A 254 -5.49 10.14 8.16
N PRO A 255 -5.11 11.29 7.56
CA PRO A 255 -6.07 12.18 6.91
C PRO A 255 -6.84 11.50 5.76
N THR A 256 -6.18 10.66 4.97
CA THR A 256 -6.79 9.98 3.81
C THR A 256 -7.92 9.05 4.23
N ARG A 257 -7.67 8.17 5.20
CA ARG A 257 -8.69 7.24 5.69
C ARG A 257 -9.83 7.97 6.40
N LEU A 258 -9.53 9.02 7.18
CA LEU A 258 -10.58 9.86 7.76
C LEU A 258 -11.45 10.52 6.69
N LEU A 259 -10.83 11.09 5.64
CA LEU A 259 -11.56 11.67 4.51
C LEU A 259 -12.43 10.62 3.81
N THR A 260 -11.93 9.40 3.59
CA THR A 260 -12.70 8.31 2.97
C THR A 260 -13.92 7.92 3.80
N LEU A 261 -13.77 7.74 5.12
CA LEU A 261 -14.90 7.47 6.01
C LEU A 261 -15.98 8.57 5.91
N LEU A 262 -15.55 9.84 5.95
CA LEU A 262 -16.45 10.99 5.81
C LEU A 262 -17.10 11.06 4.42
N GLN A 263 -16.36 10.78 3.36
CA GLN A 263 -16.86 10.73 1.98
C GLN A 263 -17.89 9.62 1.79
N ASN A 264 -17.76 8.50 2.49
CA ASN A 264 -18.72 7.40 2.48
C ASN A 264 -19.91 7.62 3.41
N ASN A 265 -19.97 8.77 4.11
CA ASN A 265 -20.98 9.08 5.12
C ASN A 265 -20.97 8.12 6.33
N GLU A 266 -19.82 7.52 6.63
CA GLU A 266 -19.58 6.65 7.79
C GLU A 266 -19.24 7.50 9.03
N LEU A 267 -20.16 8.39 9.43
CA LEU A 267 -19.88 9.49 10.36
C LEU A 267 -19.49 9.02 11.77
N GLU A 268 -20.19 8.00 12.30
CA GLU A 268 -19.87 7.42 13.62
C GLU A 268 -18.46 6.80 13.65
N GLU A 269 -18.07 6.14 12.56
CA GLU A 269 -16.75 5.56 12.40
C GLU A 269 -15.69 6.65 12.29
N ALA A 270 -15.95 7.69 11.50
CA ALA A 270 -15.05 8.84 11.35
C ALA A 270 -14.82 9.55 12.70
N GLU A 271 -15.86 9.75 13.51
CA GLU A 271 -15.74 10.31 14.85
C GLU A 271 -14.90 9.44 15.78
N ARG A 272 -15.14 8.12 15.77
CA ARG A 272 -14.35 7.17 16.57
C ARG A 272 -12.89 7.17 16.13
N TYR A 273 -12.65 7.15 14.83
CA TYR A 273 -11.31 7.18 14.22
C TYR A 273 -10.56 8.48 14.59
N TYR A 274 -11.24 9.63 14.49
CA TYR A 274 -10.66 10.90 14.89
C TYR A 274 -10.37 10.98 16.41
N ARG A 275 -11.25 10.40 17.23
CA ARG A 275 -11.02 10.31 18.68
C ARG A 275 -9.77 9.49 19.00
N THR A 276 -9.57 8.35 18.33
CA THR A 276 -8.35 7.54 18.48
C THR A 276 -7.09 8.35 18.16
N ALA A 277 -7.13 9.23 17.15
CA ALA A 277 -6.01 10.15 16.88
C ALA A 277 -5.78 11.09 18.09
N MET A 278 -6.86 11.69 18.60
CA MET A 278 -6.78 12.67 19.69
C MET A 278 -6.38 12.09 21.05
N GLU A 279 -6.59 10.79 21.27
CA GLU A 279 -6.25 10.09 22.51
C GLU A 279 -4.82 9.53 22.53
N GLN A 280 -4.01 9.77 21.47
CA GLN A 280 -2.61 9.35 21.48
C GLN A 280 -1.84 10.10 22.58
N ASP A 281 -1.23 9.35 23.50
CA ASP A 281 -0.59 9.79 24.76
C ASP A 281 0.49 10.89 24.62
N SER A 282 0.81 11.32 23.40
CA SER A 282 1.83 12.34 23.12
C SER A 282 1.52 13.22 21.90
N ILE A 283 0.45 14.03 21.93
CA ILE A 283 0.28 15.11 20.93
C ILE A 283 1.30 16.22 21.21
N THR A 284 2.37 16.25 20.41
CA THR A 284 3.42 17.27 20.51
C THR A 284 3.06 18.55 19.72
N ARG A 285 3.80 19.64 19.95
CA ARG A 285 3.71 20.83 19.07
C ARG A 285 4.01 20.51 17.61
N THR A 286 4.92 19.57 17.37
CA THR A 286 5.23 19.06 16.02
C THR A 286 4.02 18.38 15.40
N ASN A 287 3.29 17.57 16.19
CA ASN A 287 2.06 16.92 15.72
C ASN A 287 1.01 17.96 15.31
N LEU A 288 0.76 18.97 16.16
CA LEU A 288 -0.19 20.05 15.86
C LEU A 288 0.17 20.85 14.60
N PHE A 289 1.45 20.89 14.21
CA PHE A 289 1.90 21.66 13.05
C PHE A 289 2.00 20.84 11.77
N TYR A 290 2.60 19.65 11.83
CA TYR A 290 2.95 18.83 10.66
C TYR A 290 1.97 17.69 10.38
N ASN A 291 0.99 17.45 11.25
CA ASN A 291 -0.02 16.41 11.03
C ASN A 291 -1.38 17.03 10.69
N GLY A 292 -1.93 16.66 9.52
CA GLY A 292 -3.22 17.17 9.03
C GLY A 292 -4.42 16.86 9.94
N LEU A 293 -4.33 15.84 10.80
CA LEU A 293 -5.39 15.50 11.77
C LEU A 293 -5.39 16.39 13.01
N TYR A 294 -4.22 16.94 13.39
CA TYR A 294 -4.07 17.72 14.62
C TYR A 294 -4.03 19.23 14.35
N ARG A 295 -4.08 19.64 13.08
CA ARG A 295 -4.04 21.04 12.68
C ARG A 295 -5.42 21.50 12.24
N ASP A 296 -5.91 22.56 12.86
CA ASP A 296 -7.22 23.15 12.58
C ASP A 296 -7.37 23.52 11.09
N SER A 297 -6.34 24.10 10.46
CA SER A 297 -6.39 24.44 9.04
C SER A 297 -6.43 23.21 8.13
N GLY A 298 -5.85 22.09 8.56
CA GLY A 298 -5.90 20.81 7.83
C GLY A 298 -7.32 20.22 7.86
N LEU A 299 -7.96 20.26 9.02
CA LEU A 299 -9.36 19.87 9.19
C LEU A 299 -10.31 20.81 8.45
N GLY A 300 -10.03 22.12 8.44
CA GLY A 300 -10.74 23.10 7.64
C GLY A 300 -10.67 22.80 6.13
N ALA A 301 -9.49 22.47 5.62
CA ALA A 301 -9.31 22.06 4.22
C ALA A 301 -10.04 20.74 3.90
N LEU A 302 -10.04 19.77 4.84
CA LEU A 302 -10.79 18.53 4.70
C LEU A 302 -12.30 18.80 4.57
N SER A 303 -12.85 19.69 5.40
CA SER A 303 -14.24 20.12 5.27
C SER A 303 -14.52 20.76 3.91
N MET A 304 -13.65 21.66 3.43
CA MET A 304 -13.82 22.29 2.12
C MET A 304 -13.89 21.27 0.98
N ALA A 305 -13.07 20.22 1.02
CA ALA A 305 -13.13 19.14 0.03
C ALA A 305 -14.49 18.42 0.07
N LEU A 306 -15.01 18.12 1.27
CA LEU A 306 -16.35 17.52 1.42
C LEU A 306 -17.47 18.45 0.95
N GLN A 307 -17.34 19.77 1.16
CA GLN A 307 -18.32 20.76 0.67
C GLN A 307 -18.35 20.84 -0.86
N GLN A 308 -17.20 20.72 -1.53
CA GLN A 308 -17.12 20.67 -3.00
C GLN A 308 -17.82 19.43 -3.58
N GLU A 309 -17.89 18.35 -2.79
CA GLU A 309 -18.65 17.14 -3.11
C GLU A 309 -20.11 17.20 -2.63
N GLU A 310 -20.57 18.35 -2.12
CA GLU A 310 -21.91 18.56 -1.55
C GLU A 310 -22.24 17.65 -0.35
N LYS A 311 -21.21 17.09 0.31
CA LYS A 311 -21.33 16.22 1.49
C LYS A 311 -21.42 17.06 2.77
N TYR A 312 -22.46 17.88 2.87
CA TYR A 312 -22.57 18.91 3.92
C TYR A 312 -22.64 18.35 5.34
N ASP A 313 -23.29 17.22 5.58
CA ASP A 313 -23.35 16.61 6.91
C ASP A 313 -21.98 16.10 7.37
N ALA A 314 -21.24 15.45 6.47
CA ALA A 314 -19.86 15.02 6.74
C ALA A 314 -18.91 16.21 6.91
N ALA A 315 -19.08 17.28 6.13
CA ALA A 315 -18.24 18.48 6.16
C ALA A 315 -18.33 19.25 7.49
N LEU A 316 -19.41 19.08 8.26
CA LEU A 316 -19.61 19.74 9.53
C LEU A 316 -18.62 19.25 10.60
N LEU A 317 -18.33 17.94 10.63
CA LEU A 317 -17.50 17.33 11.68
C LEU A 317 -16.08 17.91 11.71
N PRO A 318 -15.31 17.95 10.60
CA PRO A 318 -13.97 18.52 10.62
C PRO A 318 -13.92 19.99 11.04
N LEU A 319 -14.92 20.80 10.69
CA LEU A 319 -14.98 22.20 11.13
C LEU A 319 -15.23 22.33 12.63
N GLN A 320 -16.11 21.50 13.19
CA GLN A 320 -16.31 21.45 14.64
C GLN A 320 -15.02 21.03 15.34
N TRP A 321 -14.28 20.06 14.79
CA TRP A 321 -13.00 19.63 15.34
C TRP A 321 -11.93 20.71 15.23
N ALA A 322 -11.83 21.39 14.09
CA ALA A 322 -10.93 22.51 13.86
C ALA A 322 -11.15 23.63 14.88
N LEU A 323 -12.41 24.01 15.12
CA LEU A 323 -12.78 25.04 16.08
C LEU A 323 -12.64 24.60 17.54
N ARG A 324 -12.58 23.29 17.84
CA ARG A 324 -12.16 22.83 19.18
C ARG A 324 -10.66 23.07 19.43
N ILE A 325 -9.85 22.98 18.38
CA ILE A 325 -8.40 23.21 18.45
C ILE A 325 -8.09 24.72 18.47
N ALA A 326 -8.71 25.46 17.56
CA ALA A 326 -8.53 26.91 17.43
C ALA A 326 -9.91 27.61 17.37
N PRO A 327 -10.52 27.89 18.53
CA PRO A 327 -11.87 28.46 18.63
C PRO A 327 -12.06 29.82 17.97
N GLU A 328 -10.96 30.53 17.71
CA GLU A 328 -10.98 31.89 17.15
C GLU A 328 -10.40 31.93 15.73
N HIS A 329 -10.28 30.79 15.03
CA HIS A 329 -9.70 30.76 13.69
C HIS A 329 -10.68 31.32 12.64
N PRO A 330 -10.43 32.51 12.04
CA PRO A 330 -11.44 33.21 11.23
C PRO A 330 -11.82 32.43 9.97
N ASN A 331 -10.86 31.76 9.31
CA ASN A 331 -11.16 30.94 8.13
C ASN A 331 -12.07 29.74 8.44
N ASN A 332 -11.96 29.15 9.63
CA ASN A 332 -12.79 27.99 9.96
C ASN A 332 -14.22 28.44 10.28
N HIS A 333 -14.39 29.65 10.85
CA HIS A 333 -15.69 30.28 10.97
C HIS A 333 -16.29 30.65 9.61
N ASP A 334 -15.52 31.21 8.68
CA ASP A 334 -16.01 31.50 7.33
C ASP A 334 -16.44 30.23 6.57
N ASN A 335 -15.62 29.17 6.64
CA ASN A 335 -15.97 27.87 6.07
C ASN A 335 -17.24 27.26 6.68
N LEU A 336 -17.46 27.46 7.99
CA LEU A 336 -18.67 27.00 8.67
C LEU A 336 -19.90 27.85 8.30
N ALA A 337 -19.70 29.14 8.08
CA ALA A 337 -20.74 30.03 7.58
C ALA A 337 -21.18 29.64 6.16
N ALA A 338 -20.22 29.36 5.26
CA ALA A 338 -20.50 28.88 3.90
C ALA A 338 -21.26 27.54 3.92
N LEU A 339 -20.88 26.62 4.82
CA LEU A 339 -21.57 25.35 5.00
C LEU A 339 -23.03 25.54 5.42
N TYR A 340 -23.28 26.39 6.43
CA TYR A 340 -24.65 26.67 6.88
C TYR A 340 -25.49 27.41 5.83
N GLU A 341 -24.87 28.32 5.07
CA GLU A 341 -25.53 28.98 3.94
C GLU A 341 -25.99 27.96 2.90
N ALA A 342 -25.12 27.00 2.55
CA ALA A 342 -25.46 25.92 1.61
C ALA A 342 -26.58 25.01 2.13
N LYS A 343 -26.66 24.79 3.45
CA LYS A 343 -27.76 24.06 4.10
C LYS A 343 -29.04 24.89 4.27
N GLY A 344 -29.02 26.18 3.96
CA GLY A 344 -30.15 27.11 4.14
C GLY A 344 -30.37 27.58 5.58
N ASP A 345 -29.42 27.33 6.49
CA ASP A 345 -29.47 27.80 7.88
C ASP A 345 -28.91 29.23 7.95
N VAL A 346 -29.77 30.20 7.63
CA VAL A 346 -29.42 31.63 7.53
C VAL A 346 -28.89 32.17 8.85
N GLU A 347 -29.53 31.79 9.97
CA GLU A 347 -29.17 32.27 11.30
C GLU A 347 -27.72 31.90 11.64
N ARG A 348 -27.35 30.61 11.48
CA ARG A 348 -25.99 30.16 11.78
C ARG A 348 -24.96 30.66 10.76
N ALA A 349 -25.36 30.80 9.49
CA ALA A 349 -24.50 31.37 8.46
C ALA A 349 -24.12 32.83 8.76
N LEU A 350 -25.08 33.64 9.22
CA LEU A 350 -24.84 35.02 9.66
C LEU A 350 -23.94 35.03 10.90
N HIS A 351 -24.29 34.25 11.92
CA HIS A 351 -23.52 34.19 13.16
C HIS A 351 -22.03 33.88 12.92
N HIS A 352 -21.72 32.87 12.11
CA HIS A 352 -20.33 32.50 11.84
C HIS A 352 -19.62 33.46 10.89
N SER A 353 -20.32 34.14 9.98
CA SER A 353 -19.71 35.23 9.17
C SER A 353 -19.29 36.41 10.05
N GLU A 354 -20.12 36.77 11.03
CA GLU A 354 -19.80 37.83 12.00
C GLU A 354 -18.60 37.45 12.88
N LEU A 355 -18.54 36.20 13.34
CA LEU A 355 -17.37 35.69 14.07
C LEU A 355 -16.11 35.69 13.20
N ALA A 356 -16.21 35.30 11.93
CA ALA A 356 -15.08 35.33 11.01
C ALA A 356 -14.48 36.74 10.91
N LEU A 357 -15.32 37.77 10.69
CA LEU A 357 -14.87 39.17 10.65
C LEU A 357 -14.27 39.63 11.99
N LYS A 358 -14.94 39.31 13.11
CA LYS A 358 -14.48 39.66 14.45
C LYS A 358 -13.07 39.11 14.73
N TYR A 359 -12.86 37.82 14.47
CA TYR A 359 -11.57 37.19 14.77
C TYR A 359 -10.48 37.58 13.77
N LEU A 360 -10.84 38.07 12.60
CA LEU A 360 -9.91 38.57 11.61
C LEU A 360 -9.19 39.87 12.05
N GLU A 361 -9.78 40.65 12.96
CA GLU A 361 -9.19 41.90 13.49
C GLU A 361 -7.86 41.68 14.22
N GLY A 362 -7.64 40.48 14.80
CA GLY A 362 -6.41 40.09 15.49
C GLY A 362 -5.61 39.00 14.79
N PHE A 363 -5.98 38.63 13.56
CA PHE A 363 -5.40 37.48 12.86
C PHE A 363 -4.18 37.89 12.03
N GLU A 364 -2.98 37.62 12.56
CA GLU A 364 -1.73 37.81 11.83
C GLU A 364 -1.44 36.62 10.91
N HIS A 365 -1.40 36.88 9.60
CA HIS A 365 -1.07 35.86 8.61
C HIS A 365 -0.14 36.43 7.52
N PRO A 366 0.91 35.68 7.10
CA PRO A 366 1.89 36.19 6.14
C PRO A 366 1.28 36.44 4.75
N ASN A 367 0.23 35.70 4.39
CA ASN A 367 -0.51 35.92 3.16
C ASN A 367 -1.68 36.88 3.41
N GLN A 368 -1.48 38.16 3.09
CA GLN A 368 -2.50 39.20 3.24
C GLN A 368 -3.67 39.05 2.25
N ALA A 369 -3.44 38.48 1.07
CA ALA A 369 -4.51 38.20 0.12
C ALA A 369 -5.49 37.15 0.65
N PHE A 370 -5.00 36.17 1.42
CA PHE A 370 -5.83 35.20 2.11
C PHE A 370 -6.71 35.86 3.19
N VAL A 371 -6.14 36.77 3.98
CA VAL A 371 -6.89 37.54 5.00
C VAL A 371 -8.01 38.36 4.35
N GLU A 372 -7.71 39.04 3.24
CA GLU A 372 -8.70 39.84 2.53
C GLU A 372 -9.79 39.00 1.84
N ALA A 373 -9.45 37.80 1.38
CA ALA A 373 -10.43 36.86 0.82
C ALA A 373 -11.47 36.46 1.86
N ILE A 374 -11.04 36.13 3.10
CA ILE A 374 -11.97 35.81 4.20
C ILE A 374 -12.83 37.03 4.54
N ARG A 375 -12.22 38.23 4.62
CA ARG A 375 -12.94 39.47 4.91
C ARG A 375 -14.05 39.73 3.90
N THR A 376 -13.71 39.69 2.62
CA THR A 376 -14.66 39.91 1.52
C THR A 376 -15.76 38.86 1.54
N ALA A 377 -15.41 37.57 1.62
CA ALA A 377 -16.38 36.48 1.62
C ALA A 377 -17.39 36.58 2.77
N ALA A 378 -16.92 36.87 3.98
CA ALA A 378 -17.80 37.02 5.14
C ALA A 378 -18.69 38.27 5.06
N ALA A 379 -18.15 39.41 4.60
CA ALA A 379 -18.92 40.64 4.43
C ALA A 379 -20.01 40.50 3.36
N ASP A 380 -19.66 39.95 2.20
CA ASP A 380 -20.59 39.71 1.09
C ASP A 380 -21.71 38.75 1.52
N ARG A 381 -21.37 37.71 2.30
CA ARG A 381 -22.36 36.77 2.83
C ARG A 381 -23.33 37.45 3.79
N ILE A 382 -22.85 38.31 4.69
CA ILE A 382 -23.70 39.06 5.62
C ILE A 382 -24.66 39.97 4.86
N GLU A 383 -24.16 40.75 3.90
CA GLU A 383 -24.99 41.64 3.09
C GLU A 383 -26.06 40.85 2.32
N LYS A 384 -25.64 39.78 1.63
CA LYS A 384 -26.53 38.92 0.86
C LYS A 384 -27.64 38.30 1.71
N LEU A 385 -27.31 37.79 2.90
CA LEU A 385 -28.26 37.07 3.75
C LEU A 385 -29.23 38.02 4.46
N ARG A 386 -28.77 39.19 4.92
CA ARG A 386 -29.63 40.22 5.53
C ARG A 386 -30.60 40.86 4.54
N ASN A 387 -30.24 40.92 3.26
CA ASN A 387 -31.10 41.45 2.20
C ASN A 387 -32.14 40.42 1.67
N LYS A 388 -32.12 39.18 2.16
CA LYS A 388 -33.06 38.11 1.79
C LYS A 388 -34.18 37.88 2.81
N GLU A 389 -34.04 38.40 4.02
CA GLU A 389 -35.11 38.50 5.03
C GLU A 389 -36.04 39.68 4.71
#